data_AF-A0A2V7TSM2-F1
#
_entry.id   AF-A0A2V7TSM2-F1
#
_cell.length_a   1.000
_cell.length_b   1.000
_cell.length_c   1.000
_cell.angle_alpha   90.00
_cell.angle_beta   90.00
_cell.angle_gamma   90.00
#
_symmetry.space_group_name_H-M   'P 1'
#
loop_
_entity.id
_entity.type
_entity.pdbx_description
1 polymer ?
#
loop_
_entity_poly.entity_id
_entity_poly.type
_entity_poly.pdbx_seq_one_letter_code
_entity_poly.pdbx_strand_id
1 'polypeptide(L)' 'DVTHGFFLRPLGIDTDIPAGQTAEVTVTPQEVGRYRAICDHFCGAGHGGMKMTIVVEEATGSAGGK' A
#
# COMPACT_ATOMS: atom_id res chain seq x y z
N ASP A 1 15.16 -6.19 -3.16
CA ASP A 1 16.54 -6.48 -2.71
C ASP A 1 16.52 -7.26 -1.39
N VAL A 2 15.71 -6.84 -0.41
CA VAL A 2 15.36 -7.57 0.82
C VAL A 2 13.83 -7.55 1.03
N THR A 3 13.34 -8.03 2.16
CA THR A 3 11.93 -7.88 2.56
C THR A 3 11.62 -6.43 2.91
N HIS A 4 10.48 -5.94 2.43
CA HIS A 4 9.94 -4.62 2.76
C HIS A 4 8.58 -4.78 3.43
N GLY A 5 8.09 -3.74 4.08
CA GLY A 5 6.76 -3.69 4.64
C GLY A 5 5.85 -2.77 3.84
N PHE A 6 4.58 -3.14 3.70
CA PHE A 6 3.53 -2.28 3.19
C PHE A 6 2.52 -2.04 4.31
N PHE A 7 2.66 -0.88 4.94
CA PHE A 7 1.80 -0.50 6.05
C PHE A 7 0.96 0.74 5.74
N LEU A 8 -0.35 0.59 5.88
CA LEU A 8 -1.32 1.68 5.81
C LEU A 8 -2.51 1.42 6.74
N ARG A 9 -2.41 1.96 7.96
CA ARG A 9 -3.43 1.80 9.02
C ARG A 9 -4.87 2.18 8.61
N PRO A 10 -5.15 3.33 7.96
CA PRO A 10 -6.53 3.72 7.63
C PRO A 10 -7.26 2.74 6.71
N LEU A 11 -6.50 1.99 5.90
CA LEU A 11 -7.03 0.97 5.00
C LEU A 11 -6.82 -0.45 5.52
N GLY A 12 -6.34 -0.60 6.77
CA GLY A 12 -6.12 -1.91 7.40
C GLY A 12 -5.01 -2.73 6.74
N ILE A 13 -4.09 -2.09 6.03
CA ILE A 13 -2.99 -2.79 5.35
C ILE A 13 -1.80 -2.89 6.28
N ASP A 14 -1.32 -4.12 6.47
CA ASP A 14 -0.12 -4.49 7.20
C ASP A 14 0.37 -5.79 6.56
N THR A 15 1.40 -5.71 5.71
CA THR A 15 1.82 -6.83 4.87
C THR A 15 3.31 -6.76 4.57
N ASP A 16 4.04 -7.82 4.89
CA ASP A 16 5.42 -8.01 4.42
C ASP A 16 5.43 -8.37 2.93
N ILE A 17 6.39 -7.81 2.20
CA ILE A 17 6.68 -8.07 0.79
C ILE A 17 8.07 -8.74 0.71
N PRO A 18 8.13 -10.09 0.66
CA PRO A 18 9.39 -10.81 0.57
C PRO A 18 10.13 -10.54 -0.74
N ALA A 19 11.46 -10.58 -0.69
CA ALA A 19 12.28 -10.41 -1.89
C ALA A 19 11.97 -11.47 -2.95
N GLY A 20 11.69 -11.02 -4.18
CA GLY A 20 11.41 -11.91 -5.32
C GLY A 20 10.01 -12.53 -5.31
N GLN A 21 9.11 -12.09 -4.42
CA GLN A 21 7.73 -12.59 -4.34
C GLN A 21 6.73 -11.44 -4.50
N THR A 22 5.51 -11.78 -4.91
CA THR A 22 4.37 -10.86 -4.96
C THR A 22 3.52 -11.06 -3.71
N ALA A 23 3.18 -9.97 -3.03
CA ALA A 23 2.16 -9.96 -1.99
C ALA A 23 0.88 -9.34 -2.55
N GLU A 24 -0.27 -9.94 -2.24
CA GLU A 24 -1.58 -9.45 -2.66
C GLU A 24 -2.35 -8.93 -1.45
N VAL A 25 -2.95 -7.74 -1.59
CA VAL A 25 -3.78 -7.10 -0.57
C VAL A 25 -5.10 -6.70 -1.22
N THR A 26 -6.21 -7.18 -0.67
CA THR A 26 -7.55 -6.73 -1.08
C THR A 26 -8.06 -5.70 -0.08
N VAL A 27 -8.51 -4.55 -0.58
CA VAL A 27 -9.04 -3.46 0.23
C VAL A 27 -10.29 -2.88 -0.43
N THR A 28 -11.26 -2.45 0.39
CA THR A 28 -12.42 -1.67 -0.04
C THR A 28 -12.41 -0.34 0.70
N PRO A 29 -11.78 0.71 0.11
CA PRO A 29 -11.77 2.04 0.70
C PRO A 29 -13.20 2.58 0.85
N GLN A 30 -13.49 3.22 1.98
CA GLN A 30 -14.81 3.80 2.27
C GLN A 30 -14.87 5.31 2.02
N GLU A 31 -13.71 5.95 1.90
CA GLU A 31 -13.59 7.40 1.80
C GLU A 31 -12.57 7.75 0.72
N VAL A 32 -12.83 8.83 -0.02
CA VAL A 32 -11.85 9.41 -0.94
C VAL A 32 -10.77 10.14 -0.17
N GLY A 33 -9.56 10.18 -0.73
CA GLY A 33 -8.47 10.93 -0.11
C GLY A 33 -7.08 10.45 -0.47
N ARG A 34 -6.09 11.10 0.16
CA ARG A 34 -4.67 10.77 0.02
C ARG A 34 -4.18 10.12 1.29
N TYR A 35 -3.76 8.87 1.20
CA TYR A 35 -3.31 8.05 2.29
C TYR A 35 -1.81 7.86 2.21
N ARG A 36 -1.10 8.11 3.31
CA ARG A 36 0.34 7.86 3.39
C ARG A 36 0.60 6.46 3.91
N ALA A 37 1.25 5.65 3.10
CA ALA A 37 1.79 4.36 3.52
C ALA A 37 3.30 4.47 3.77
N ILE A 38 3.83 3.57 4.56
CA ILE A 38 5.25 3.51 4.92
C ILE A 38 5.78 2.08 4.78
N CYS A 39 7.10 1.97 4.68
CA CYS A 39 7.80 0.74 4.99
C CYS A 39 7.94 0.62 6.51
N ASP A 40 7.35 -0.42 7.11
CA ASP A 40 7.44 -0.72 8.55
C ASP A 40 8.34 -1.93 8.86
N HIS A 41 8.81 -2.63 7.83
CA HIS A 41 9.87 -3.63 7.93
C HIS A 41 11.24 -2.97 7.72
N PHE A 42 12.19 -3.15 8.66
CA PHE A 42 13.53 -2.58 8.49
C PHE A 42 14.24 -3.19 7.26
N CYS A 43 14.47 -2.35 6.24
CA CYS A 43 14.97 -2.79 4.94
C CYS A 43 16.31 -2.13 4.52
N GLY A 44 16.98 -1.43 5.46
CA GLY A 44 18.28 -0.80 5.24
C GLY A 44 18.29 0.72 5.41
N ALA A 45 19.35 1.39 4.95
CA ALA A 45 19.59 2.82 5.20
C ALA A 45 18.48 3.75 4.68
N GLY A 46 17.78 3.34 3.61
CA GLY A 46 16.65 4.09 3.04
C GLY A 46 15.32 3.91 3.78
N HIS A 47 15.23 3.00 4.74
CA HIS A 47 13.98 2.57 5.38
C HIS A 47 13.11 3.74 5.85
N GLY A 48 13.64 4.67 6.65
CA GLY A 48 12.86 5.81 7.17
C GLY A 48 12.41 6.82 6.10
N GLY A 49 13.00 6.77 4.91
CA GLY A 49 12.64 7.59 3.75
C GLY A 49 11.60 6.94 2.84
N MET A 50 11.37 5.64 2.97
CA MET A 50 10.53 4.87 2.06
C MET A 50 9.05 5.07 2.37
N LYS A 51 8.43 6.00 1.63
CA LYS A 51 7.05 6.44 1.81
C LYS A 51 6.30 6.34 0.50
N MET A 52 5.03 5.98 0.60
CA MET A 52 4.10 5.82 -0.51
C MET A 52 2.89 6.73 -0.28
N THR A 53 2.27 7.20 -1.36
CA THR A 53 0.96 7.84 -1.31
C THR A 53 -0.02 7.04 -2.14
N ILE A 54 -1.11 6.59 -1.52
CA ILE A 54 -2.26 6.00 -2.19
C ILE A 54 -3.31 7.09 -2.32
N VAL A 55 -3.88 7.24 -3.52
CA VAL A 55 -4.97 8.17 -3.78
C VAL A 55 -6.21 7.35 -4.06
N VAL A 56 -7.24 7.54 -3.26
CA VAL A 56 -8.59 7.03 -3.51
C VAL A 56 -9.37 8.20 -4.10
N GLU A 57 -9.82 8.03 -5.33
CA GLU A 57 -10.63 9.00 -6.04
C GLU A 57 -12.09 8.55 -6.03
N GLU A 58 -13.00 9.51 -6.27
CA GLU A 58 -14.40 9.19 -6.49
C GLU A 58 -14.51 8.16 -7.61
N ALA A 59 -15.44 7.22 -7.46
CA ALA A 59 -15.74 6.28 -8.51
C ALA A 59 -16.39 7.02 -9.69
N THR A 60 -15.58 7.55 -10.61
CA THR A 60 -16.07 8.08 -11.87
C THR A 60 -16.45 6.90 -12.75
N GLY A 61 -17.68 6.40 -12.60
CA GLY A 61 -18.32 5.38 -13.42
C GLY A 61 -17.35 4.42 -14.12
N SER A 62 -16.85 3.41 -13.40
CA SER A 62 -16.12 2.33 -14.06
C SER A 62 -17.12 1.50 -14.90
N ALA A 63 -17.24 1.87 -16.17
CA ALA A 63 -17.71 0.96 -17.20
C ALA A 63 -16.58 -0.03 -17.50
N GLY A 64 -16.75 -1.29 -17.10
CA GLY A 64 -15.92 -2.42 -17.48
C GLY A 64 -15.23 -3.09 -16.28
N GLY A 65 -15.46 -4.37 -15.98
CA GLY A 65 -16.10 -5.41 -16.75
C GLY A 65 -16.45 -6.62 -15.88
N LYS A 66 -17.12 -7.57 -16.53
CA LYS A 66 -17.59 -8.87 -16.04
C LYS A 66 -16.71 -9.56 -15.00
#